data_AF-A0A4Z2DKZ6-F1
#
_entry.id   AF-A0A4Z2DKZ6-F1
#
_cell.length_a   1.000
_cell.length_b   1.000
_cell.length_c   1.000
_cell.angle_alpha   90.00
_cell.angle_beta   90.00
_cell.angle_gamma   90.00
#
_symmetry.space_group_name_H-M   'P 1'
#
loop_
_entity.id
_entity.type
_entity.pdbx_description
1 polymer ?
#
loop_
_entity_poly.entity_id
_entity_poly.type
_entity_poly.pdbx_seq_one_letter_code
_entity_poly.pdbx_strand_id
1 'polypeptide(L)'
;MSLFPDYLLATIDFITTLVHRCPKLEALNLSHCVSVCDTCVKIISDELHSLRRLNLDGVLWITDSGLLHLADSKAVHNGSLNSIWLDGFELSNSGLNEFIIRLDYATKRLSGDVDDIIYSETGHHVFGIQQLWISFCDHIEDEAIKSIANLSTLVALTLRKTHQVTPVGLSSLFITSFNHLDHQLNLRYLEHLDLSEAPGLNDSVVMDICNCCGNRLRFLTLNWCWEVTDIGVNQIIEVCNSLHQLSLIGNSTIQGRAFSEIPLKVPHLIILNLTQCNHIVDNVLEDLAVKMPNLYVFDFFGERVGGELDDICHFDVSRALGKVPICTD
;
A
#
# COMPACT_ATOMS: atom_id res chain seq x y z
N MET A 1 35.11 -6.64 11.89
CA MET A 1 34.89 -8.06 12.21
C MET A 1 34.42 -8.14 13.66
N SER A 2 33.20 -8.68 13.85
CA SER A 2 32.57 -9.19 15.08
C SER A 2 32.30 -8.29 16.32
N LEU A 3 31.30 -7.41 16.23
CA LEU A 3 30.42 -7.04 17.37
C LEU A 3 28.94 -7.45 17.15
N PHE A 4 28.65 -8.15 16.04
CA PHE A 4 27.30 -8.52 15.61
C PHE A 4 26.71 -9.86 16.12
N PRO A 5 27.46 -10.92 16.51
CA PRO A 5 26.85 -12.22 16.78
C PRO A 5 25.92 -12.23 18.00
N ASP A 6 26.27 -11.51 19.07
CA ASP A 6 25.58 -11.62 20.36
C ASP A 6 24.16 -11.04 20.31
N TYR A 7 23.96 -9.94 19.58
CA TYR A 7 22.65 -9.31 19.41
C TYR A 7 21.72 -10.13 18.52
N LEU A 8 22.27 -10.80 17.51
CA LEU A 8 21.51 -11.68 16.62
C LEU A 8 20.99 -12.90 17.40
N LEU A 9 21.85 -13.55 18.19
CA LEU A 9 21.46 -14.70 18.99
C LEU A 9 20.40 -14.32 20.04
N ALA A 10 20.59 -13.21 20.75
CA ALA A 10 19.62 -12.72 21.72
C ALA A 10 18.25 -12.42 21.08
N THR A 11 18.24 -11.89 19.85
CA THR A 11 17.00 -11.63 19.10
C THR A 11 16.30 -12.93 18.70
N ILE A 12 17.06 -13.92 18.20
CA ILE A 12 16.52 -15.24 17.86
C ILE A 12 15.94 -15.92 19.10
N ASP A 13 16.63 -15.88 20.24
CA ASP A 13 16.16 -16.44 21.52
C ASP A 13 14.88 -15.75 22.01
N PHE A 14 14.81 -14.42 21.87
CA PHE A 14 13.61 -13.64 22.18
C PHE A 14 12.43 -14.06 21.31
N ILE A 15 12.60 -14.10 19.98
CA ILE A 15 11.53 -14.50 19.05
C ILE A 15 11.09 -15.95 19.33
N THR A 16 12.03 -16.86 19.54
CA THR A 16 11.75 -18.26 19.92
C THR A 16 10.91 -18.33 21.19
N THR A 17 11.27 -17.56 22.21
CA THR A 17 10.51 -17.50 23.47
C THR A 17 9.12 -16.91 23.24
N LEU A 18 9.02 -15.84 22.48
CA LEU A 18 7.76 -15.16 22.16
C LEU A 18 6.77 -16.11 21.48
N VAL A 19 7.18 -16.78 20.41
CA VAL A 19 6.27 -17.63 19.63
C VAL A 19 5.78 -18.85 20.41
N HIS A 20 6.65 -19.45 21.26
CA HIS A 20 6.26 -20.57 22.10
C HIS A 20 5.33 -20.16 23.26
N ARG A 21 5.50 -18.95 23.81
CA ARG A 21 4.66 -18.44 24.91
C ARG A 21 3.34 -17.86 24.41
N CYS A 22 3.32 -17.34 23.19
CA CYS A 22 2.18 -16.66 22.58
C CYS A 22 1.77 -17.30 21.23
N PRO A 23 1.42 -18.60 21.17
CA PRO A 23 1.15 -19.29 19.90
C PRO A 23 -0.13 -18.81 19.18
N LYS A 24 -0.99 -18.06 19.89
CA LYS A 24 -2.24 -17.49 19.35
C LYS A 24 -2.07 -16.03 18.89
N LEU A 25 -0.85 -15.54 18.76
CA LEU A 25 -0.61 -14.17 18.35
C LEU A 25 -1.18 -13.94 16.94
N GLU A 26 -2.12 -13.01 16.81
CA GLU A 26 -2.73 -12.66 15.53
C GLU A 26 -2.01 -11.50 14.83
N ALA A 27 -1.22 -10.73 15.58
CA ALA A 27 -0.56 -9.56 15.03
C ALA A 27 0.80 -9.33 15.69
N LEU A 28 1.83 -9.14 14.87
CA LEU A 28 3.21 -8.96 15.33
C LEU A 28 3.86 -7.78 14.58
N ASN A 29 4.31 -6.80 15.36
CA ASN A 29 5.13 -5.70 14.85
C ASN A 29 6.61 -5.91 15.17
N LEU A 30 7.44 -5.95 14.15
CA LEU A 30 8.90 -5.94 14.27
C LEU A 30 9.52 -4.84 13.39
N SER A 31 8.76 -3.83 12.99
CA SER A 31 9.25 -2.78 12.10
C SER A 31 10.45 -2.05 12.71
N HIS A 32 11.45 -1.78 11.87
CA HIS A 32 12.74 -1.19 12.25
C HIS A 32 13.53 -1.95 13.33
N CYS A 33 13.17 -3.20 13.64
CA CYS A 33 13.96 -4.05 14.50
C CYS A 33 15.18 -4.55 13.72
N VAL A 34 16.28 -3.78 13.80
CA VAL A 34 17.48 -4.01 13.00
C VAL A 34 18.10 -5.39 13.15
N SER A 35 17.82 -6.13 14.23
CA SER A 35 18.38 -7.47 14.48
C SER A 35 17.55 -8.65 14.03
N VAL A 36 16.37 -8.41 13.46
CA VAL A 36 15.51 -9.45 12.89
C VAL A 36 16.07 -9.87 11.53
N CYS A 37 16.11 -11.19 11.29
CA CYS A 37 16.65 -11.79 10.06
C CYS A 37 15.78 -12.96 9.56
N ASP A 38 16.16 -13.59 8.46
CA ASP A 38 15.47 -14.76 7.88
C ASP A 38 15.22 -15.90 8.88
N THR A 39 16.15 -16.15 9.82
CA THR A 39 15.95 -17.18 10.86
C THR A 39 14.81 -16.81 11.82
N CYS A 40 14.66 -15.54 12.15
CA CYS A 40 13.54 -15.06 12.96
C CYS A 40 12.22 -15.22 12.21
N VAL A 41 12.17 -14.84 10.92
CA VAL A 41 10.99 -15.01 10.07
C VAL A 41 10.62 -16.49 9.93
N LYS A 42 11.61 -17.37 9.80
CA LYS A 42 11.39 -18.83 9.80
C LYS A 42 10.71 -19.30 11.09
N ILE A 43 11.24 -18.93 12.26
CA ILE A 43 10.68 -19.32 13.55
C ILE A 43 9.23 -18.82 13.70
N ILE A 44 8.97 -17.58 13.30
CA ILE A 44 7.61 -17.00 13.27
C ILE A 44 6.68 -17.82 12.37
N SER A 45 7.15 -18.16 11.16
CA SER A 45 6.39 -18.89 10.14
C SER A 45 6.06 -20.33 10.56
N ASP A 46 6.99 -20.97 11.27
CA ASP A 46 6.85 -22.35 11.74
C ASP A 46 5.87 -22.47 12.92
N GLU A 47 5.75 -21.44 13.77
CA GLU A 47 5.03 -21.51 15.06
C GLU A 47 3.72 -20.69 15.13
N LEU A 48 3.64 -19.50 14.50
CA LEU A 48 2.48 -18.61 14.62
C LEU A 48 1.41 -18.90 13.56
N HIS A 49 0.65 -19.99 13.74
CA HIS A 49 -0.32 -20.47 12.73
C HIS A 49 -1.59 -19.61 12.61
N SER A 50 -1.86 -18.76 13.60
CA SER A 50 -3.02 -17.84 13.62
C SER A 50 -2.64 -16.40 13.27
N LEU A 51 -1.41 -16.17 12.82
CA LEU A 51 -0.94 -14.83 12.48
C LEU A 51 -1.75 -14.25 11.34
N ARG A 52 -2.34 -13.07 11.56
CA ARG A 52 -3.10 -12.31 10.57
C ARG A 52 -2.29 -11.16 9.98
N ARG A 53 -1.44 -10.53 10.81
CA ARG A 53 -0.72 -9.32 10.48
C ARG A 53 0.74 -9.42 10.91
N LEU A 54 1.65 -9.22 9.96
CA LEU A 54 3.08 -9.23 10.22
C LEU A 54 3.74 -8.00 9.60
N ASN A 55 4.27 -7.12 10.45
CA ASN A 55 5.00 -5.94 10.01
C ASN A 55 6.51 -6.12 10.20
N LEU A 56 7.23 -6.08 9.09
CA LEU A 56 8.68 -6.21 8.95
C LEU A 56 9.28 -5.03 8.17
N ASP A 57 8.55 -3.92 8.01
CA ASP A 57 9.05 -2.70 7.34
C ASP A 57 10.30 -2.17 8.05
N GLY A 58 11.30 -1.76 7.28
CA GLY A 58 12.59 -1.29 7.82
C GLY A 58 13.47 -2.37 8.45
N VAL A 59 13.18 -3.66 8.27
CA VAL A 59 14.07 -4.77 8.69
C VAL A 59 14.98 -5.15 7.52
N LEU A 60 16.25 -4.73 7.60
CA LEU A 60 17.22 -4.79 6.50
C LEU A 60 17.89 -6.16 6.29
N TRP A 61 17.57 -7.21 7.07
CA TRP A 61 18.21 -8.53 6.95
C TRP A 61 17.24 -9.65 6.57
N ILE A 62 16.14 -9.27 5.91
CA ILE A 62 15.18 -10.20 5.35
C ILE A 62 15.44 -10.29 3.86
N THR A 63 15.81 -11.49 3.41
CA THR A 63 16.07 -11.79 2.01
C THR A 63 14.92 -12.62 1.42
N ASP A 64 15.06 -13.01 0.16
CA ASP A 64 14.20 -13.99 -0.50
C ASP A 64 13.96 -15.23 0.38
N SER A 65 14.97 -15.72 1.11
CA SER A 65 14.82 -16.91 1.98
C SER A 65 13.80 -16.69 3.10
N GLY A 66 13.81 -15.51 3.73
CA GLY A 66 12.84 -15.16 4.77
C GLY A 66 11.42 -15.08 4.20
N LEU A 67 11.25 -14.48 3.03
CA LEU A 67 9.95 -14.43 2.35
C LEU A 67 9.43 -15.81 1.96
N LEU A 68 10.29 -16.69 1.45
CA LEU A 68 9.88 -18.06 1.10
C LEU A 68 9.43 -18.85 2.33
N HIS A 69 10.10 -18.68 3.48
CA HIS A 69 9.62 -19.25 4.74
C HIS A 69 8.25 -18.72 5.15
N LEU A 70 8.01 -17.42 4.97
CA LEU A 70 6.71 -16.80 5.26
C LEU A 70 5.60 -17.29 4.33
N ALA A 71 5.88 -17.41 3.03
CA ALA A 71 4.95 -17.95 2.05
C ALA A 71 4.55 -19.41 2.35
N ASP A 72 5.50 -20.21 2.85
CA ASP A 72 5.26 -21.61 3.21
C ASP A 72 4.65 -21.79 4.62
N SER A 73 4.38 -20.68 5.33
CA SER A 73 3.84 -20.71 6.69
C SER A 73 2.44 -21.32 6.75
N LYS A 74 2.09 -21.91 7.91
CA LYS A 74 0.72 -22.40 8.12
C LYS A 74 -0.31 -21.26 8.09
N ALA A 75 0.07 -20.05 8.51
CA ALA A 75 -0.80 -18.89 8.52
C ALA A 75 -1.21 -18.44 7.10
N VAL A 76 -0.32 -18.55 6.11
CA VAL A 76 -0.66 -18.37 4.70
C VAL A 76 -1.56 -19.51 4.23
N HIS A 77 -1.14 -20.76 4.48
CA HIS A 77 -1.81 -21.94 3.96
C HIS A 77 -3.19 -22.26 4.55
N ASN A 78 -3.53 -21.68 5.70
CA ASN A 78 -4.86 -21.74 6.30
C ASN A 78 -5.68 -20.44 6.10
N GLY A 79 -5.11 -19.44 5.41
CA GLY A 79 -5.77 -18.18 5.08
C GLY A 79 -5.91 -17.20 6.25
N SER A 80 -5.17 -17.39 7.33
CA SER A 80 -5.17 -16.45 8.46
C SER A 80 -4.43 -15.17 8.13
N LEU A 81 -3.25 -15.29 7.50
CA LEU A 81 -2.40 -14.14 7.17
C LEU A 81 -3.05 -13.33 6.05
N ASN A 82 -3.33 -12.06 6.33
CA ASN A 82 -4.01 -11.17 5.40
C ASN A 82 -3.30 -9.82 5.21
N SER A 83 -2.34 -9.46 6.07
CA SER A 83 -1.62 -8.20 5.95
C SER A 83 -0.12 -8.36 6.21
N ILE A 84 0.69 -7.87 5.28
CA ILE A 84 2.15 -7.98 5.33
C ILE A 84 2.78 -6.64 4.94
N TRP A 85 3.75 -6.20 5.74
CA TRP A 85 4.57 -5.02 5.47
C TRP A 85 6.04 -5.42 5.41
N LEU A 86 6.70 -5.06 4.31
CA LEU A 86 8.06 -5.48 3.99
C LEU A 86 8.94 -4.30 3.62
N ASP A 87 10.21 -4.41 3.98
CA ASP A 87 11.30 -3.69 3.33
C ASP A 87 11.76 -4.48 2.10
N GLY A 88 11.84 -3.80 0.96
CA GLY A 88 12.17 -4.36 -0.34
C GLY A 88 13.65 -4.30 -0.70
N PHE A 89 14.49 -3.66 0.11
CA PHE A 89 15.86 -3.32 -0.29
C PHE A 89 16.74 -4.54 -0.60
N GLU A 90 16.62 -5.62 0.20
CA GLU A 90 17.39 -6.86 0.03
C GLU A 90 16.66 -7.92 -0.82
N LEU A 91 15.49 -7.60 -1.37
CA LEU A 91 14.69 -8.55 -2.15
C LEU A 91 15.14 -8.58 -3.61
N SER A 92 15.28 -9.79 -4.16
CA SER A 92 15.50 -9.93 -5.60
C SER A 92 14.18 -9.91 -6.37
N ASN A 93 14.25 -9.56 -7.66
CA ASN A 93 13.11 -9.63 -8.57
C ASN A 93 12.46 -11.03 -8.59
N SER A 94 13.28 -12.08 -8.63
CA SER A 94 12.81 -13.48 -8.59
C SER A 94 12.18 -13.85 -7.25
N GLY A 95 12.78 -13.42 -6.14
CA GLY A 95 12.31 -13.74 -4.80
C GLY A 95 10.96 -13.12 -4.49
N LEU A 96 10.79 -11.83 -4.83
CA LEU A 96 9.50 -11.16 -4.69
C LEU A 96 8.44 -11.83 -5.57
N ASN A 97 8.74 -12.09 -6.85
CA ASN A 97 7.79 -12.72 -7.76
C ASN A 97 7.35 -14.12 -7.27
N GLU A 98 8.31 -14.95 -6.85
CA GLU A 98 8.02 -16.30 -6.32
C GLU A 98 7.20 -16.23 -5.03
N PHE A 99 7.51 -15.29 -4.13
CA PHE A 99 6.74 -15.06 -2.91
C PHE A 99 5.27 -14.77 -3.22
N ILE A 100 5.01 -13.85 -4.14
CA ILE A 100 3.64 -13.46 -4.54
C ILE A 100 2.91 -14.63 -5.23
N ILE A 101 3.59 -15.38 -6.10
CA ILE A 101 3.01 -16.58 -6.75
C ILE A 101 2.57 -17.62 -5.71
N ARG A 102 3.35 -17.84 -4.65
CA ARG A 102 2.98 -18.78 -3.59
C ARG A 102 1.79 -18.31 -2.76
N LEU A 103 1.69 -17.00 -2.50
CA LEU A 103 0.53 -16.40 -1.83
C LEU A 103 -0.75 -16.58 -2.66
N ASP A 104 -0.68 -16.30 -3.97
CA ASP A 104 -1.78 -16.53 -4.91
C ASP A 104 -2.19 -18.02 -4.94
N TYR A 105 -1.22 -18.92 -5.09
CA TYR A 105 -1.48 -20.36 -5.08
C TYR A 105 -2.16 -20.84 -3.79
N ALA A 106 -1.69 -20.39 -2.63
CA ALA A 106 -2.30 -20.73 -1.35
C ALA A 106 -3.74 -20.21 -1.25
N THR A 107 -3.99 -18.99 -1.73
CA THR A 107 -5.32 -18.37 -1.76
C THR A 107 -6.28 -19.17 -2.63
N LYS A 108 -5.88 -19.50 -3.88
CA LYS A 108 -6.66 -20.31 -4.81
C LYS A 108 -6.99 -21.71 -4.27
N ARG A 109 -6.05 -22.32 -3.54
CA ARG A 109 -6.28 -23.61 -2.88
C ARG A 109 -7.36 -23.54 -1.80
N LEU A 110 -7.49 -22.40 -1.11
CA LEU A 110 -8.47 -22.18 -0.05
C LEU A 110 -9.85 -21.78 -0.59
N SER A 111 -9.91 -20.98 -1.66
CA SER A 111 -11.17 -20.57 -2.29
C SER A 111 -11.87 -21.69 -3.06
N GLY A 112 -11.13 -22.72 -3.49
CA GLY A 112 -11.63 -23.71 -4.45
C GLY A 112 -11.84 -23.10 -5.84
N ASP A 113 -12.44 -23.86 -6.78
CA ASP A 113 -12.77 -23.42 -8.16
C ASP A 113 -13.84 -22.30 -8.22
N VAL A 114 -14.01 -21.50 -7.17
CA VAL A 114 -15.08 -20.52 -7.07
C VAL A 114 -14.54 -19.10 -7.12
N ASP A 115 -14.30 -18.64 -8.35
CA ASP A 115 -13.78 -17.30 -8.66
C ASP A 115 -14.73 -16.15 -8.25
N ASP A 116 -16.02 -16.43 -7.99
CA ASP A 116 -17.06 -15.40 -7.87
C ASP A 116 -17.61 -15.15 -6.44
N ILE A 117 -17.21 -15.89 -5.41
CA ILE A 117 -17.86 -15.80 -4.08
C ILE A 117 -17.20 -14.79 -3.12
N ILE A 118 -15.96 -14.36 -3.39
CA ILE A 118 -15.12 -13.65 -2.41
C ILE A 118 -15.75 -12.34 -1.89
N TYR A 119 -16.60 -11.69 -2.69
CA TYR A 119 -17.21 -10.39 -2.32
C TYR A 119 -18.74 -10.39 -2.30
N SER A 120 -19.37 -11.57 -2.18
CA SER A 120 -20.82 -11.64 -1.96
C SER A 120 -21.21 -10.93 -0.66
N GLU A 121 -22.26 -10.10 -0.70
CA GLU A 121 -22.83 -9.39 0.46
C GLU A 121 -23.25 -10.33 1.61
N THR A 122 -23.24 -11.65 1.37
CA THR A 122 -23.52 -12.70 2.33
C THR A 122 -22.24 -13.21 3.02
N GLY A 123 -21.47 -12.32 3.63
CA GLY A 123 -20.61 -12.61 4.80
C GLY A 123 -19.66 -13.83 4.75
N HIS A 124 -19.13 -14.22 3.59
CA HIS A 124 -18.13 -15.28 3.51
C HIS A 124 -16.76 -14.78 4.01
N HIS A 125 -15.99 -15.67 4.64
CA HIS A 125 -14.62 -15.40 5.02
C HIS A 125 -13.75 -15.20 3.77
N VAL A 126 -13.23 -13.99 3.58
CA VAL A 126 -12.22 -13.69 2.54
C VAL A 126 -10.89 -14.27 2.99
N PHE A 127 -10.33 -15.17 2.17
CA PHE A 127 -9.01 -15.75 2.38
C PHE A 127 -7.97 -15.04 1.49
N GLY A 128 -6.73 -14.98 1.96
CA GLY A 128 -5.61 -14.41 1.19
C GLY A 128 -5.20 -13.01 1.65
N ILE A 129 -4.24 -12.44 0.93
CA ILE A 129 -3.63 -11.14 1.27
C ILE A 129 -4.56 -10.00 0.85
N GLN A 130 -4.97 -9.22 1.84
CA GLN A 130 -5.81 -8.03 1.68
C GLN A 130 -4.99 -6.75 1.75
N GLN A 131 -3.84 -6.77 2.45
CA GLN A 131 -2.95 -5.62 2.56
C GLN A 131 -1.51 -6.05 2.26
N LEU A 132 -0.92 -5.44 1.24
CA LEU A 132 0.48 -5.65 0.89
C LEU A 132 1.18 -4.29 0.83
N TRP A 133 2.21 -4.14 1.65
CA TRP A 133 3.09 -2.98 1.59
C TRP A 133 4.51 -3.46 1.36
N ILE A 134 5.15 -2.91 0.33
CA ILE A 134 6.58 -3.08 0.07
C ILE A 134 7.18 -1.69 -0.17
N SER A 135 8.14 -1.30 0.67
CA SER A 135 8.89 -0.04 0.53
C SER A 135 10.32 -0.29 0.10
N PHE A 136 11.03 0.74 -0.34
CA PHE A 136 12.45 0.64 -0.76
C PHE A 136 12.65 -0.37 -1.89
N CYS A 137 11.73 -0.37 -2.86
CA CYS A 137 11.76 -1.21 -4.05
C CYS A 137 12.74 -0.71 -5.13
N ASP A 138 13.87 -0.11 -4.75
CA ASP A 138 14.80 0.62 -5.64
C ASP A 138 15.44 -0.27 -6.72
N HIS A 139 15.47 -1.59 -6.49
CA HIS A 139 16.04 -2.60 -7.38
C HIS A 139 15.01 -3.54 -8.01
N ILE A 140 13.72 -3.28 -7.76
CA ILE A 140 12.61 -4.06 -8.29
C ILE A 140 12.20 -3.50 -9.67
N GLU A 141 12.00 -4.40 -10.62
CA GLU A 141 11.65 -4.16 -12.02
C GLU A 141 10.24 -4.69 -12.35
N ASP A 142 9.75 -4.40 -13.55
CA ASP A 142 8.40 -4.73 -14.02
C ASP A 142 8.00 -6.21 -13.81
N GLU A 143 8.88 -7.15 -14.15
CA GLU A 143 8.58 -8.59 -14.06
C GLU A 143 8.36 -9.06 -12.62
N ALA A 144 8.96 -8.40 -11.63
CA ALA A 144 8.83 -8.78 -10.23
C ALA A 144 7.49 -8.39 -9.61
N ILE A 145 6.91 -7.28 -10.07
CA ILE A 145 5.63 -6.78 -9.54
C ILE A 145 4.42 -7.31 -10.30
N LYS A 146 4.61 -7.82 -11.51
CA LYS A 146 3.51 -8.29 -12.38
C LYS A 146 2.61 -9.32 -11.70
N SER A 147 3.17 -10.21 -10.88
CA SER A 147 2.40 -11.22 -10.15
C SER A 147 1.52 -10.64 -9.03
N ILE A 148 1.77 -9.41 -8.56
CA ILE A 148 0.92 -8.72 -7.56
C ILE A 148 -0.51 -8.58 -8.11
N ALA A 149 -0.66 -8.43 -9.42
CA ALA A 149 -1.97 -8.41 -10.08
C ALA A 149 -2.81 -9.67 -9.82
N ASN A 150 -2.20 -10.81 -9.48
CA ASN A 150 -2.92 -12.04 -9.17
C ASN A 150 -3.58 -12.02 -7.79
N LEU A 151 -3.17 -11.11 -6.89
CA LEU A 151 -3.72 -10.97 -5.55
C LEU A 151 -5.06 -10.21 -5.60
N SER A 152 -6.08 -10.85 -6.17
CA SER A 152 -7.43 -10.30 -6.38
C SER A 152 -8.19 -9.95 -5.09
N THR A 153 -7.65 -10.36 -3.95
CA THR A 153 -8.18 -10.06 -2.61
C THR A 153 -7.63 -8.77 -2.00
N LEU A 154 -6.70 -8.08 -2.68
CA LEU A 154 -6.12 -6.83 -2.21
C LEU A 154 -7.15 -5.70 -2.10
N VAL A 155 -7.16 -5.08 -0.93
CA VAL A 155 -7.90 -3.86 -0.58
C VAL A 155 -6.93 -2.69 -0.38
N ALA A 156 -5.70 -2.97 0.06
CA ALA A 156 -4.65 -1.98 0.24
C ALA A 156 -3.33 -2.42 -0.41
N LEU A 157 -2.78 -1.56 -1.27
CA LEU A 157 -1.47 -1.76 -1.89
C LEU A 157 -0.57 -0.54 -1.65
N THR A 158 0.62 -0.78 -1.13
CA THR A 158 1.70 0.20 -1.06
C THR A 158 2.92 -0.35 -1.78
N LEU A 159 3.37 0.34 -2.83
CA LEU A 159 4.61 0.08 -3.55
C LEU A 159 5.37 1.39 -3.69
N ARG A 160 6.37 1.61 -2.84
CA ARG A 160 7.13 2.87 -2.82
C ARG A 160 8.55 2.70 -3.33
N LYS A 161 9.11 3.79 -3.85
CA LYS A 161 10.51 3.87 -4.34
C LYS A 161 10.82 2.87 -5.45
N THR A 162 9.87 2.69 -6.37
CA THR A 162 9.99 1.76 -7.49
C THR A 162 10.78 2.39 -8.65
N HIS A 163 12.06 2.71 -8.42
CA HIS A 163 12.90 3.48 -9.35
C HIS A 163 13.13 2.80 -10.71
N GLN A 164 13.07 1.46 -10.76
CA GLN A 164 13.29 0.68 -11.97
C GLN A 164 12.01 0.12 -12.58
N VAL A 165 10.84 0.41 -11.98
CA VAL A 165 9.55 0.02 -12.54
C VAL A 165 9.10 1.09 -13.54
N THR A 166 8.80 0.65 -14.75
CA THR A 166 8.35 1.51 -15.85
C THR A 166 6.84 1.77 -15.78
N PRO A 167 6.32 2.75 -16.54
CA PRO A 167 4.87 2.92 -16.68
C PRO A 167 4.15 1.65 -17.14
N VAL A 168 4.77 0.85 -18.01
CA VAL A 168 4.19 -0.41 -18.50
C VAL A 168 4.08 -1.44 -17.38
N GLY A 169 5.12 -1.55 -16.55
CA GLY A 169 5.12 -2.40 -15.36
C GLY A 169 4.01 -2.03 -14.38
N LEU A 170 3.86 -0.74 -14.05
CA LEU A 170 2.79 -0.27 -13.18
C LEU A 170 1.40 -0.49 -13.78
N SER A 171 1.20 -0.16 -15.06
CA SER A 171 -0.08 -0.40 -15.76
C SER A 171 -0.50 -1.87 -15.72
N SER A 172 0.46 -2.81 -15.78
CA SER A 172 0.18 -4.25 -15.75
C SER A 172 -0.51 -4.73 -14.45
N LEU A 173 -0.39 -3.96 -13.36
CA LEU A 173 -1.10 -4.22 -12.11
C LEU A 173 -2.61 -4.00 -12.23
N PHE A 174 -3.02 -3.02 -13.04
CA PHE A 174 -4.41 -2.55 -13.11
C PHE A 174 -5.13 -3.09 -14.34
N ILE A 175 -4.42 -3.24 -15.45
CA ILE A 175 -4.96 -3.71 -16.72
C ILE A 175 -4.09 -4.82 -17.31
N THR A 176 -4.71 -5.92 -17.72
CA THR A 176 -4.06 -6.94 -18.55
C THR A 176 -4.66 -6.93 -19.95
N SER A 177 -3.84 -6.58 -20.94
CA SER A 177 -4.25 -6.61 -22.35
C SER A 177 -4.02 -8.02 -22.90
N PHE A 178 -4.98 -8.93 -22.68
CA PHE A 178 -4.87 -10.27 -23.28
C PHE A 178 -5.59 -10.43 -24.61
N ASN A 179 -6.54 -9.55 -24.97
CA ASN A 179 -7.10 -9.35 -26.31
C ASN A 179 -8.02 -8.12 -26.25
N HIS A 180 -8.20 -7.38 -27.35
CA HIS A 180 -9.03 -6.16 -27.46
C HIS A 180 -10.54 -6.31 -27.12
N LEU A 181 -10.96 -7.44 -26.54
CA LEU A 181 -12.36 -7.79 -26.30
C LEU A 181 -12.69 -8.10 -24.84
N ASP A 182 -11.70 -8.40 -23.98
CA ASP A 182 -11.91 -8.64 -22.54
C ASP A 182 -10.77 -7.99 -21.73
N HIS A 183 -11.02 -6.79 -21.19
CA HIS A 183 -10.13 -6.17 -20.22
C HIS A 183 -10.41 -6.77 -18.84
N GLN A 184 -9.55 -7.67 -18.36
CA GLN A 184 -9.63 -8.16 -16.99
C GLN A 184 -9.04 -7.10 -16.04
N LEU A 185 -9.85 -6.66 -15.07
CA LEU A 185 -9.44 -5.73 -14.02
C LEU A 185 -8.98 -6.52 -12.80
N ASN A 186 -7.68 -6.55 -12.56
CA ASN A 186 -7.04 -7.42 -11.59
C ASN A 186 -7.27 -6.95 -10.15
N LEU A 187 -6.86 -5.72 -9.84
CA LEU A 187 -6.90 -5.12 -8.51
C LEU A 187 -8.16 -4.26 -8.28
N ARG A 188 -9.31 -4.71 -8.80
CA ARG A 188 -10.57 -3.95 -8.85
C ARG A 188 -11.22 -3.65 -7.49
N TYR A 189 -10.72 -4.23 -6.40
CA TYR A 189 -11.25 -4.05 -5.04
C TYR A 189 -10.38 -3.14 -4.15
N LEU A 190 -9.34 -2.51 -4.72
CA LEU A 190 -8.53 -1.57 -3.98
C LEU A 190 -9.34 -0.37 -3.47
N GLU A 191 -9.18 -0.10 -2.18
CA GLU A 191 -9.66 1.11 -1.50
C GLU A 191 -8.49 2.02 -1.08
N HIS A 192 -7.28 1.46 -0.92
CA HIS A 192 -6.07 2.19 -0.53
C HIS A 192 -4.93 1.91 -1.50
N LEU A 193 -4.36 2.97 -2.08
CA LEU A 193 -3.23 2.87 -2.99
C LEU A 193 -2.17 3.94 -2.64
N ASP A 194 -0.95 3.49 -2.41
CA ASP A 194 0.23 4.34 -2.24
C ASP A 194 1.31 3.91 -3.23
N LEU A 195 1.59 4.78 -4.21
CA LEU A 195 2.64 4.62 -5.21
C LEU A 195 3.68 5.74 -5.09
N SER A 196 3.91 6.24 -3.88
CA SER A 196 4.84 7.35 -3.64
C SER A 196 6.26 7.03 -4.11
N GLU A 197 6.93 8.04 -4.66
CA GLU A 197 8.29 7.92 -5.20
C GLU A 197 8.38 6.84 -6.29
N ALA A 198 7.37 6.73 -7.15
CA ALA A 198 7.36 5.87 -8.32
C ALA A 198 7.57 6.71 -9.60
N PRO A 199 8.79 6.82 -10.16
CA PRO A 199 9.06 7.63 -11.36
C PRO A 199 8.31 7.15 -12.60
N GLY A 200 7.97 5.85 -12.67
CA GLY A 200 7.14 5.29 -13.73
C GLY A 200 5.66 5.69 -13.67
N LEU A 201 5.20 6.35 -12.60
CA LEU A 201 3.80 6.76 -12.48
C LEU A 201 3.54 8.05 -13.25
N ASN A 202 2.83 7.94 -14.39
CA ASN A 202 2.41 9.07 -15.22
C ASN A 202 0.88 9.11 -15.39
N ASP A 203 0.38 10.11 -16.11
CA ASP A 203 -1.06 10.30 -16.33
C ASP A 203 -1.77 9.09 -16.99
N SER A 204 -1.07 8.31 -17.83
CA SER A 204 -1.63 7.09 -18.44
C SER A 204 -1.85 6.00 -17.39
N VAL A 205 -0.88 5.81 -16.50
CA VAL A 205 -1.00 4.83 -15.41
C VAL A 205 -2.10 5.28 -14.43
N VAL A 206 -2.21 6.58 -14.15
CA VAL A 206 -3.31 7.13 -13.35
C VAL A 206 -4.68 6.84 -13.98
N MET A 207 -4.79 6.94 -15.31
CA MET A 207 -6.01 6.56 -16.03
C MET A 207 -6.32 5.07 -15.88
N ASP A 208 -5.32 4.20 -15.96
CA ASP A 208 -5.49 2.75 -15.75
C ASP A 208 -5.96 2.43 -14.32
N ILE A 209 -5.40 3.11 -13.31
CA ILE A 209 -5.84 3.05 -11.91
C ILE A 209 -7.31 3.44 -11.80
N CYS A 210 -7.69 4.59 -12.36
CA CYS A 210 -9.06 5.10 -12.33
C CYS A 210 -10.04 4.14 -12.99
N ASN A 211 -9.69 3.59 -14.16
CA ASN A 211 -10.49 2.61 -14.88
C ASN A 211 -10.63 1.27 -14.14
N CYS A 212 -9.61 0.88 -13.37
CA CYS A 212 -9.61 -0.40 -12.65
C CYS A 212 -10.36 -0.34 -11.31
N CYS A 213 -10.03 0.65 -10.48
CA CYS A 213 -10.48 0.71 -9.07
C CYS A 213 -10.91 2.11 -8.61
N GLY A 214 -10.92 3.13 -9.48
CA GLY A 214 -11.15 4.53 -9.10
C GLY A 214 -12.42 4.76 -8.28
N ASN A 215 -13.55 4.14 -8.65
CA ASN A 215 -14.82 4.28 -7.95
C ASN A 215 -14.82 3.75 -6.50
N ARG A 216 -13.84 2.92 -6.14
CA ARG A 216 -13.69 2.33 -4.79
C ARG A 216 -12.59 2.98 -3.96
N LEU A 217 -11.65 3.68 -4.60
CA LEU A 217 -10.53 4.31 -3.90
C LEU A 217 -11.05 5.31 -2.85
N ARG A 218 -10.55 5.13 -1.63
CA ARG A 218 -10.76 5.99 -0.46
C ARG A 218 -9.49 6.73 -0.08
N PHE A 219 -8.33 6.11 -0.27
CA PHE A 219 -7.03 6.70 0.05
C PHE A 219 -6.10 6.55 -1.14
N LEU A 220 -5.68 7.68 -1.72
CA LEU A 220 -4.75 7.72 -2.84
C LEU A 220 -3.56 8.61 -2.50
N THR A 221 -2.37 8.01 -2.51
CA THR A 221 -1.10 8.69 -2.22
C THR A 221 -0.17 8.54 -3.40
N LEU A 222 0.09 9.65 -4.10
CA LEU A 222 0.98 9.73 -5.26
C LEU A 222 2.07 10.77 -5.01
N ASN A 223 2.71 10.71 -3.84
CA ASN A 223 3.71 11.70 -3.46
C ASN A 223 4.97 11.52 -4.31
N TRP A 224 5.62 12.63 -4.70
CA TRP A 224 6.87 12.62 -5.45
C TRP A 224 6.79 11.84 -6.79
N CYS A 225 5.61 11.83 -7.41
CA CYS A 225 5.35 11.18 -8.70
C CYS A 225 5.38 12.25 -9.81
N TRP A 226 6.57 12.76 -10.13
CA TRP A 226 6.74 13.98 -10.93
C TRP A 226 6.20 13.95 -12.36
N GLU A 227 5.93 12.78 -12.92
CA GLU A 227 5.31 12.59 -14.24
C GLU A 227 3.77 12.64 -14.19
N VAL A 228 3.16 12.78 -13.01
CA VAL A 228 1.73 13.05 -12.84
C VAL A 228 1.48 14.55 -12.99
N THR A 229 0.55 14.91 -13.86
CA THR A 229 0.20 16.31 -14.17
C THR A 229 -1.28 16.59 -13.85
N ASP A 230 -1.75 17.82 -14.17
CA ASP A 230 -3.18 18.14 -14.11
C ASP A 230 -4.04 17.19 -14.94
N ILE A 231 -3.52 16.51 -15.97
CA ILE A 231 -4.29 15.51 -16.74
C ILE A 231 -4.68 14.34 -15.83
N GLY A 232 -3.73 13.73 -15.12
CA GLY A 232 -3.99 12.65 -14.17
C GLY A 232 -4.84 13.10 -13.00
N VAL A 233 -4.59 14.29 -12.45
CA VAL A 233 -5.40 14.86 -11.35
C VAL A 233 -6.85 15.08 -11.76
N ASN A 234 -7.11 15.60 -12.97
CA ASN A 234 -8.46 15.73 -13.52
C ASN A 234 -9.16 14.35 -13.60
N GLN A 235 -8.45 13.30 -14.04
CA GLN A 235 -9.01 11.94 -14.09
C GLN A 235 -9.38 11.42 -12.69
N ILE A 236 -8.50 11.64 -11.70
CA ILE A 236 -8.76 11.26 -10.32
C ILE A 236 -10.03 11.95 -9.80
N ILE A 237 -10.17 13.25 -10.01
CA ILE A 237 -11.33 14.02 -9.52
C ILE A 237 -12.62 13.63 -10.23
N GLU A 238 -12.56 13.30 -11.52
CA GLU A 238 -13.73 12.87 -12.28
C GLU A 238 -14.24 11.49 -11.84
N VAL A 239 -13.33 10.54 -11.55
CA VAL A 239 -13.68 9.12 -11.35
C VAL A 239 -13.70 8.69 -9.87
N CYS A 240 -12.81 9.23 -9.03
CA CYS A 240 -12.64 8.75 -7.65
C CYS A 240 -13.63 9.39 -6.68
N ASN A 241 -14.94 9.20 -6.89
CA ASN A 241 -15.98 9.90 -6.12
C ASN A 241 -16.09 9.45 -4.64
N SER A 242 -15.50 8.30 -4.29
CA SER A 242 -15.46 7.73 -2.93
C SER A 242 -14.23 8.17 -2.13
N LEU A 243 -13.40 9.06 -2.67
CA LEU A 243 -12.11 9.41 -2.09
C LEU A 243 -12.27 10.23 -0.80
N HIS A 244 -11.58 9.79 0.25
CA HIS A 244 -11.50 10.46 1.55
C HIS A 244 -10.15 11.15 1.74
N GLN A 245 -9.09 10.64 1.13
CA GLN A 245 -7.76 11.23 1.19
C GLN A 245 -7.08 11.23 -0.18
N LEU A 246 -6.58 12.39 -0.58
CA LEU A 246 -5.68 12.58 -1.71
C LEU A 246 -4.39 13.25 -1.22
N SER A 247 -3.26 12.58 -1.41
CA SER A 247 -1.94 13.11 -1.11
C SER A 247 -1.09 13.19 -2.37
N LEU A 248 -0.63 14.39 -2.70
CA LEU A 248 0.15 14.71 -3.90
C LEU A 248 1.45 15.45 -3.52
N ILE A 249 2.01 15.19 -2.34
CA ILE A 249 3.16 15.91 -1.80
C ILE A 249 4.31 15.92 -2.80
N GLY A 250 4.93 17.07 -3.01
CA GLY A 250 6.15 17.19 -3.81
C GLY A 250 5.95 17.03 -5.32
N ASN A 251 4.70 16.97 -5.80
CA ASN A 251 4.41 16.98 -7.24
C ASN A 251 4.52 18.41 -7.78
N SER A 252 5.68 18.72 -8.35
CA SER A 252 6.03 20.09 -8.72
C SER A 252 5.32 20.61 -9.98
N THR A 253 4.71 19.76 -10.80
CA THR A 253 4.15 20.12 -12.11
C THR A 253 2.65 20.48 -12.06
N ILE A 254 1.96 20.12 -10.98
CA ILE A 254 0.51 20.27 -10.83
C ILE A 254 0.14 21.74 -10.55
N GLN A 255 -0.80 22.28 -11.33
CA GLN A 255 -1.33 23.64 -11.17
C GLN A 255 -2.63 23.70 -10.36
N GLY A 256 -3.36 22.58 -10.27
CA GLY A 256 -4.51 22.43 -9.40
C GLY A 256 -5.83 22.98 -9.94
N ARG A 257 -5.96 23.14 -11.26
CA ARG A 257 -7.21 23.69 -11.86
C ARG A 257 -8.44 22.84 -11.55
N ALA A 258 -8.23 21.53 -11.54
CA ALA A 258 -9.23 20.51 -11.24
C ALA A 258 -9.83 20.64 -9.83
N PHE A 259 -9.10 21.23 -8.87
CA PHE A 259 -9.52 21.28 -7.46
C PHE A 259 -10.78 22.10 -7.24
N SER A 260 -11.09 23.03 -8.15
CA SER A 260 -12.35 23.78 -8.14
C SER A 260 -13.59 22.89 -8.31
N GLU A 261 -13.43 21.68 -8.84
CA GLU A 261 -14.52 20.70 -9.05
C GLU A 261 -14.69 19.71 -7.88
N ILE A 262 -13.73 19.65 -6.94
CA ILE A 262 -13.77 18.73 -5.79
C ILE A 262 -15.10 18.81 -5.02
N PRO A 263 -15.68 19.99 -4.70
CA PRO A 263 -16.94 20.06 -3.95
C PRO A 263 -18.12 19.38 -4.64
N LEU A 264 -18.08 19.25 -5.97
CA LEU A 264 -19.14 18.63 -6.76
C LEU A 264 -18.86 17.15 -7.06
N LYS A 265 -17.60 16.81 -7.32
CA LYS A 265 -17.20 15.49 -7.85
C LYS A 265 -16.67 14.54 -6.77
N VAL A 266 -16.03 15.08 -5.73
CA VAL A 266 -15.41 14.31 -4.63
C VAL A 266 -15.84 14.89 -3.28
N PRO A 267 -17.15 14.93 -2.99
CA PRO A 267 -17.69 15.65 -1.83
C PRO A 267 -17.32 15.01 -0.47
N HIS A 268 -16.82 13.77 -0.49
CA HIS A 268 -16.43 13.01 0.71
C HIS A 268 -14.95 13.19 1.08
N LEU A 269 -14.21 14.03 0.36
CA LEU A 269 -12.80 14.28 0.65
C LEU A 269 -12.63 14.93 2.03
N ILE A 270 -11.79 14.31 2.85
CA ILE A 270 -11.44 14.76 4.21
C ILE A 270 -10.03 15.34 4.24
N ILE A 271 -9.11 14.80 3.44
CA ILE A 271 -7.72 15.26 3.40
C ILE A 271 -7.29 15.50 1.95
N LEU A 272 -6.79 16.71 1.69
CA LEU A 272 -6.07 17.08 0.47
C LEU A 272 -4.69 17.60 0.85
N ASN A 273 -3.65 16.82 0.60
CA ASN A 273 -2.28 17.22 0.94
C ASN A 273 -1.49 17.64 -0.31
N LEU A 274 -1.13 18.92 -0.36
CA LEU A 274 -0.41 19.56 -1.45
C LEU A 274 0.91 20.19 -0.99
N THR A 275 1.46 19.69 0.12
CA THR A 275 2.77 20.09 0.64
C THR A 275 3.81 19.99 -0.47
N GLN A 276 4.65 21.02 -0.62
CA GLN A 276 5.70 21.08 -1.63
C GLN A 276 5.22 21.02 -3.10
N CYS A 277 3.95 21.31 -3.39
CA CYS A 277 3.47 21.53 -4.75
C CYS A 277 3.65 23.00 -5.17
N ASN A 278 4.65 23.25 -6.02
CA ASN A 278 5.18 24.60 -6.29
C ASN A 278 4.28 25.52 -7.13
N HIS A 279 3.27 24.98 -7.81
CA HIS A 279 2.52 25.72 -8.85
C HIS A 279 1.04 25.88 -8.54
N ILE A 280 0.63 25.49 -7.33
CA ILE A 280 -0.75 25.66 -6.86
C ILE A 280 -0.86 27.04 -6.21
N VAL A 281 -1.91 27.78 -6.59
CA VAL A 281 -2.15 29.13 -6.08
C VAL A 281 -3.08 29.05 -4.87
N ASP A 282 -2.74 29.77 -3.81
CA ASP A 282 -3.44 29.75 -2.51
C ASP A 282 -4.94 30.07 -2.64
N ASN A 283 -5.33 30.94 -3.57
CA ASN A 283 -6.73 31.31 -3.78
C ASN A 283 -7.63 30.12 -4.15
N VAL A 284 -7.10 29.12 -4.85
CA VAL A 284 -7.83 27.87 -5.16
C VAL A 284 -8.07 27.06 -3.90
N LEU A 285 -7.09 27.05 -2.99
CA LEU A 285 -7.15 26.30 -1.73
C LEU A 285 -8.09 26.99 -0.73
N GLU A 286 -8.03 28.31 -0.64
CA GLU A 286 -8.93 29.12 0.19
C GLU A 286 -10.40 28.95 -0.23
N ASP A 287 -10.70 29.04 -1.54
CA ASP A 287 -12.05 28.82 -2.06
C ASP A 287 -12.55 27.40 -1.75
N LEU A 288 -11.68 26.41 -1.84
CA LEU A 288 -11.99 25.03 -1.50
C LEU A 288 -12.28 24.87 0.00
N ALA A 289 -11.45 25.44 0.88
CA ALA A 289 -11.63 25.41 2.32
C ALA A 289 -12.93 26.08 2.78
N VAL A 290 -13.34 27.17 2.10
CA VAL A 290 -14.64 27.83 2.36
C VAL A 290 -15.82 26.95 1.95
N LYS A 291 -15.73 26.27 0.80
CA LYS A 291 -16.81 25.41 0.28
C LYS A 291 -16.92 24.09 1.05
N MET A 292 -15.81 23.59 1.61
CA MET A 292 -15.73 22.31 2.31
C MET A 292 -15.08 22.51 3.69
N PRO A 293 -15.82 22.98 4.71
CA PRO A 293 -15.24 23.34 6.01
C PRO A 293 -14.64 22.16 6.79
N ASN A 294 -15.05 20.92 6.47
CA ASN A 294 -14.52 19.70 7.08
C ASN A 294 -13.31 19.12 6.33
N LEU A 295 -12.92 19.71 5.19
CA LEU A 295 -11.75 19.30 4.42
C LEU A 295 -10.48 19.90 5.04
N TYR A 296 -9.50 19.04 5.30
CA TYR A 296 -8.15 19.42 5.68
C TYR A 296 -7.31 19.58 4.41
N VAL A 297 -7.15 20.83 3.97
CA VAL A 297 -6.27 21.19 2.87
C VAL A 297 -4.92 21.63 3.43
N PHE A 298 -3.84 20.98 3.00
CA PHE A 298 -2.47 21.39 3.33
C PHE A 298 -1.82 22.09 2.15
N ASP A 299 -1.34 23.31 2.38
CA ASP A 299 -0.69 24.15 1.37
C ASP A 299 0.77 23.71 1.10
N PHE A 300 1.51 24.53 0.36
CA PHE A 300 2.91 24.31 0.03
C PHE A 300 3.81 24.08 1.26
N PHE A 301 3.58 24.77 2.37
CA PHE A 301 4.38 24.66 3.60
C PHE A 301 3.96 23.50 4.50
N GLY A 302 2.86 22.82 4.14
CA GLY A 302 2.23 21.81 4.99
C GLY A 302 1.37 22.42 6.09
N GLU A 303 1.00 23.70 5.96
CA GLU A 303 0.10 24.38 6.87
C GLU A 303 -1.35 24.15 6.42
N ARG A 304 -2.28 24.08 7.38
CA ARG A 304 -3.70 23.93 7.05
C ARG A 304 -4.23 25.25 6.49
N VAL A 305 -4.89 25.18 5.34
CA VAL A 305 -5.63 26.31 4.76
C VAL A 305 -7.02 26.38 5.41
N GLY A 306 -7.33 27.51 6.03
CA GLY A 306 -8.57 27.71 6.80
C GLY A 306 -8.58 26.96 8.14
N GLY A 307 -9.78 26.82 8.74
CA GLY A 307 -9.96 26.22 10.08
C GLY A 307 -9.89 27.25 11.22
N GLU A 308 -10.22 26.80 12.43
CA GLU A 308 -10.12 27.63 13.65
C GLU A 308 -8.71 27.52 14.27
N LEU A 309 -8.29 28.54 15.03
CA LEU A 309 -6.96 28.56 15.70
C LEU A 309 -6.73 27.37 16.64
N ASP A 310 -7.81 26.75 17.13
CA ASP A 310 -7.79 25.61 18.05
C ASP A 310 -7.95 24.26 17.33
N ASP A 311 -7.98 24.25 15.99
CA ASP A 311 -7.95 23.02 15.21
C ASP A 311 -6.58 22.37 15.35
N ILE A 312 -6.44 21.53 16.39
CA ILE A 312 -5.30 20.64 16.55
C ILE A 312 -5.18 19.84 15.25
N CYS A 313 -4.01 19.95 14.62
CA CYS A 313 -3.75 19.33 13.34
C CYS A 313 -3.97 17.81 13.45
N HIS A 314 -5.13 17.33 12.97
CA HIS A 314 -5.41 15.90 12.78
C HIS A 314 -4.40 15.22 11.84
N PHE A 315 -3.48 15.97 11.22
CA PHE A 315 -2.33 15.43 10.51
C PHE A 315 -1.35 14.68 11.41
N ASP A 316 -1.19 15.07 12.68
CA ASP A 316 -0.44 14.23 13.63
C ASP A 316 -1.17 12.90 13.88
N VAL A 317 -2.51 12.87 13.71
CA VAL A 317 -3.32 11.65 13.73
C VAL A 317 -3.16 10.86 12.43
N SER A 318 -3.08 11.46 11.24
CA SER A 318 -2.78 10.72 9.99
C SER A 318 -1.36 10.17 9.98
N ARG A 319 -0.40 10.88 10.59
CA ARG A 319 0.96 10.38 10.88
C ARG A 319 0.96 9.28 11.95
N ALA A 320 0.02 9.31 12.90
CA ALA A 320 -0.24 8.23 13.85
C ALA A 320 -1.01 7.04 13.23
N LEU A 321 -1.86 7.25 12.22
CA LEU A 321 -2.56 6.24 11.41
C LEU A 321 -1.66 5.65 10.32
N GLY A 322 -0.62 6.38 9.92
CA GLY A 322 0.51 5.91 9.12
C GLY A 322 1.45 4.98 9.91
N LYS A 323 1.29 4.89 11.24
CA LYS A 323 1.70 3.67 11.94
C LYS A 323 0.70 2.62 11.51
N VAL A 324 1.16 1.72 10.64
CA VAL A 324 0.48 0.47 10.30
C VAL A 324 -0.35 -0.01 11.50
N PRO A 325 -1.69 0.04 11.45
CA PRO A 325 -2.53 -0.44 12.54
C PRO A 325 -2.43 -1.96 12.58
N ILE A 326 -1.44 -2.47 13.30
CA ILE A 326 -1.25 -3.91 13.53
C ILE A 326 -2.34 -4.43 14.46
N CYS A 327 -3.06 -3.55 15.14
CA CYS A 327 -4.35 -3.83 15.76
C CYS A 327 -5.40 -2.92 15.12
N THR A 328 -6.59 -3.44 14.85
CA THR A 328 -7.77 -2.60 14.65
C THR A 328 -8.24 -2.28 16.07
N ASP A 329 -8.62 -1.03 16.32
CA ASP A 329 -9.47 -0.74 17.49
C ASP A 329 -10.75 -1.59 17.44
#